data_AF-A0A843A399-F1
#
_entry.id   AF-A0A843A399-F1
#
_cell.length_a   1.000
_cell.length_b   1.000
_cell.length_c   1.000
_cell.angle_alpha   90.00
_cell.angle_beta   90.00
_cell.angle_gamma   90.00
#
_symmetry.space_group_name_H-M   'P 1'
#
loop_
_entity.id
_entity.type
_entity.pdbx_description
1 polymer ?
#
loop_
_entity_poly.entity_id
_entity_poly.type
_entity_poly.pdbx_seq_one_letter_code
_entity_poly.pdbx_strand_id
1 'polypeptide(L)' 'MIEGNKFVERSHNKFIQIAKDLIEVCPKCESIKISIRKRKTPKYRCEGCHNEFDDPKAKIVYQTQKQKKDFDRQYSNPDE' A
#
# COMPACT_ATOMS: atom_id res chain seq x y z
N MET A 1 -9.38 -27.55 -40.53
CA MET A 1 -8.58 -26.34 -40.28
C MET A 1 -9.35 -25.50 -39.28
N ILE A 2 -8.89 -25.44 -38.02
CA ILE A 2 -9.53 -24.61 -36.98
C ILE A 2 -8.51 -23.51 -36.68
N GLU A 3 -8.71 -22.34 -37.28
CA GLU A 3 -7.96 -21.14 -36.95
C GLU A 3 -8.38 -20.68 -35.55
N GLY A 4 -7.78 -21.29 -34.54
CA GLY A 4 -7.89 -20.88 -33.15
C GLY A 4 -7.51 -19.41 -33.05
N ASN A 5 -8.43 -18.61 -32.55
CA ASN A 5 -8.43 -17.16 -32.56
C ASN A 5 -7.30 -16.60 -31.66
N LYS A 6 -6.05 -16.57 -32.18
CA LYS A 6 -4.80 -16.13 -31.52
C LYS A 6 -4.85 -14.69 -30.97
N PHE A 7 -5.93 -13.95 -31.21
CA PHE A 7 -6.16 -12.60 -30.71
C PHE A 7 -6.62 -12.56 -29.24
N VAL A 8 -7.31 -13.61 -28.76
CA VAL A 8 -7.90 -13.63 -27.40
C VAL A 8 -6.86 -13.95 -26.32
N GLU A 9 -5.85 -14.76 -26.64
CA GLU A 9 -4.80 -15.16 -25.69
C GLU A 9 -3.77 -14.06 -25.40
N ARG A 10 -3.49 -13.16 -26.35
CA ARG A 10 -2.52 -12.07 -26.14
C ARG A 10 -3.05 -10.93 -25.26
N SER A 11 -4.36 -10.87 -25.05
CA SER A 11 -5.02 -9.76 -24.36
C SER A 11 -5.32 -10.04 -22.87
N HIS A 12 -5.23 -11.29 -22.42
CA HIS A 12 -5.57 -11.66 -21.04
C HIS A 12 -4.44 -11.49 -20.01
N ASN A 13 -3.17 -11.51 -20.44
CA ASN A 13 -2.03 -11.42 -19.51
C ASN A 13 -1.59 -10.00 -19.16
N LYS A 14 -2.29 -8.98 -19.69
CA LYS A 14 -1.97 -7.57 -19.44
C LYS A 14 -2.71 -6.97 -18.25
N PHE A 15 -3.68 -7.71 -17.72
CA PHE A 15 -4.52 -7.27 -16.62
C PHE A 15 -4.08 -8.01 -15.36
N ILE A 16 -3.56 -7.23 -14.40
CA ILE A 16 -3.72 -7.52 -12.97
C ILE A 16 -2.73 -8.56 -12.42
N GLN A 17 -1.43 -8.26 -12.53
CA GLN A 17 -0.50 -8.61 -11.44
C GLN A 17 -0.76 -7.65 -10.27
N ILE A 18 -1.89 -7.85 -9.58
CA ILE A 18 -2.19 -7.17 -8.32
C ILE A 18 -1.33 -7.83 -7.24
N ALA A 19 -0.41 -7.05 -6.67
CA ALA A 19 0.28 -7.46 -5.45
C ALA A 19 -0.64 -7.19 -4.25
N LYS A 20 -0.75 -8.16 -3.35
CA LYS A 20 -1.36 -7.96 -2.03
C LYS A 20 -0.29 -7.40 -1.11
N ASP A 21 -0.45 -6.15 -0.69
CA ASP A 21 0.43 -5.51 0.29
C ASP A 21 -0.34 -5.31 1.60
N LEU A 22 0.32 -5.53 2.74
CA LEU A 22 -0.19 -5.13 4.05
C LEU A 22 0.34 -3.74 4.39
N ILE A 23 -0.55 -2.82 4.74
CA ILE A 23 -0.19 -1.48 5.23
C ILE A 23 -0.74 -1.25 6.62
N GLU A 24 -0.02 -0.46 7.41
CA GLU A 24 -0.44 -0.01 8.74
C GLU A 24 -1.37 1.21 8.62
N VAL A 25 -2.48 1.20 9.35
CA VAL A 25 -3.47 2.29 9.38
C VAL A 25 -3.88 2.65 10.80
N CYS A 26 -4.44 3.84 10.96
CA CYS A 26 -5.00 4.27 12.23
C CYS A 26 -6.18 3.37 12.66
N PRO A 27 -6.21 2.87 13.91
CA PRO A 27 -7.30 2.03 14.40
C PRO A 27 -8.64 2.77 14.53
N LYS A 28 -8.63 4.11 14.61
CA LYS A 28 -9.84 4.92 14.80
C LYS A 28 -10.50 5.37 13.49
N CYS A 29 -9.70 5.82 12.52
CA CYS A 29 -10.22 6.39 11.27
C CYS A 29 -9.72 5.68 10.00
N GLU A 30 -8.95 4.60 10.14
CA GLU A 30 -8.38 3.81 9.04
C GLU A 30 -7.49 4.59 8.05
N SER A 31 -7.06 5.80 8.42
CA SER A 31 -6.13 6.57 7.62
C SER A 31 -4.74 5.94 7.62
N ILE A 32 -4.12 5.90 6.44
CA ILE A 32 -2.72 5.47 6.24
C ILE A 32 -1.71 6.51 6.75
N LYS A 33 -2.15 7.75 7.02
CA LYS A 33 -1.29 8.85 7.46
C LYS A 33 -1.08 8.76 8.97
N ILE A 34 -0.07 7.98 9.37
CA ILE A 34 0.35 7.81 10.75
C ILE A 34 1.81 8.23 10.92
N SER A 35 2.11 8.88 12.03
CA SER A 35 3.44 9.36 12.40
C SER A 35 4.00 8.51 13.54
N ILE A 36 5.31 8.23 13.50
CA ILE A 36 6.01 7.47 14.54
C ILE A 36 6.72 8.44 15.49
N ARG A 37 6.45 8.32 16.78
CA ARG A 37 7.01 9.16 17.85
C ARG A 37 8.14 8.41 18.55
N LYS A 38 9.39 8.76 18.24
CA LYS A 38 10.59 8.04 18.71
C LYS A 38 10.76 7.97 20.23
N ARG A 39 10.26 8.97 20.97
CA ARG A 39 10.52 9.16 22.42
C ARG A 39 9.25 9.19 23.29
N LYS A 40 8.05 9.02 22.70
CA LYS A 40 6.78 9.14 23.43
C LYS A 40 6.01 7.83 23.33
N THR A 41 5.30 7.51 24.41
CA THR A 41 4.25 6.49 24.45
C THR A 41 2.91 7.21 24.53
N PRO A 42 1.91 6.89 23.69
CA PRO A 42 1.90 5.84 22.66
C PRO A 42 2.85 6.05 21.46
N LYS A 43 3.36 4.98 20.85
CA LYS A 43 4.38 5.10 19.79
C LYS A 43 3.86 5.78 18.51
N TYR A 44 2.60 5.61 18.15
CA TYR A 44 2.03 6.13 16.91
C TYR A 44 1.02 7.25 17.17
N ARG A 45 0.90 8.16 16.20
CA ARG A 45 -0.14 9.19 16.18
C ARG A 45 -0.68 9.38 14.76
N CYS A 46 -2.00 9.34 14.60
CA CYS A 46 -2.64 9.61 13.31
C CYS A 46 -2.58 11.10 12.96
N GLU A 47 -2.25 11.45 11.72
CA GLU A 47 -2.23 12.85 11.26
C GLU A 47 -3.63 13.39 10.93
N GLY A 48 -4.60 12.51 10.66
CA GLY A 48 -5.98 12.90 10.36
C GLY A 48 -6.81 13.16 11.62
N CYS A 49 -6.98 12.14 12.45
CA CYS A 49 -7.82 12.22 13.65
C CYS A 49 -7.06 12.54 14.94
N HIS A 50 -5.72 12.71 14.86
CA HIS A 50 -4.82 12.98 15.99
C HIS A 50 -4.82 11.93 17.12
N ASN A 51 -5.48 10.78 16.90
CA ASN A 51 -5.51 9.69 17.87
C ASN A 51 -4.11 9.11 18.09
N GLU A 52 -3.80 8.85 19.34
CA GLU A 52 -2.53 8.27 19.78
C GLU A 52 -2.76 6.79 20.14
N PHE A 53 -1.89 5.90 19.68
CA PHE A 53 -2.05 4.45 19.84
C PHE A 53 -0.69 3.74 19.72
N ASP A 54 -0.58 2.56 20.34
CA ASP A 54 0.65 1.76 20.30
C ASP A 54 0.64 0.75 19.15
N ASP A 55 -0.54 0.21 18.83
CA ASP A 55 -0.70 -0.79 17.78
C ASP A 55 -1.53 -0.24 16.61
N PRO A 56 -0.91 0.01 15.43
CA PRO A 56 -1.66 0.31 14.21
C PRO A 56 -2.46 -0.91 13.75
N LYS A 57 -3.60 -0.67 13.10
CA LYS A 57 -4.40 -1.73 12.47
C LYS A 57 -3.77 -2.08 11.12
N ALA A 58 -3.65 -3.37 10.79
CA ALA A 58 -3.20 -3.78 9.46
C ALA A 58 -4.37 -3.80 8.47
N LYS A 59 -4.13 -3.32 7.25
CA LYS A 59 -5.10 -3.34 6.14
C LYS A 59 -4.44 -3.93 4.89
N ILE A 60 -5.11 -4.88 4.25
CA ILE A 60 -4.67 -5.44 2.97
C ILE A 60 -5.11 -4.46 1.88
N VAL A 61 -4.15 -4.01 1.07
CA VAL A 61 -4.40 -3.23 -0.13
C VAL A 61 -3.93 -3.99 -1.36
N TYR A 62 -4.70 -3.84 -2.43
CA TYR A 62 -4.45 -4.45 -3.72
C TYR A 62 -3.82 -3.39 -4.61
N GLN A 63 -2.50 -3.44 -4.79
CA GLN A 63 -1.80 -2.45 -5.61
C GLN A 63 -1.43 -3.02 -6.97
N THR A 64 -1.57 -2.19 -8.00
CA THR A 64 -1.03 -2.49 -9.32
C THR A 64 0.47 -2.19 -9.34
N GLN A 65 1.26 -2.90 -10.15
CA GLN A 65 2.72 -2.69 -10.25
C GLN A 65 3.13 -1.25 -10.56
N LYS A 66 2.27 -0.47 -11.23
CA LYS A 66 2.52 0.95 -11.50
C LYS A 66 2.53 1.78 -10.21
N GLN A 67 1.67 1.46 -9.24
CA GLN A 67 1.56 2.18 -7.96
C GLN A 67 2.73 1.87 -7.01
N LYS A 68 3.26 0.64 -7.06
CA LYS A 68 4.42 0.24 -6.24
C LYS A 68 5.67 1.09 -6.52
N LYS A 69 5.94 1.40 -7.80
CA LYS A 69 7.09 2.24 -8.19
C LYS A 69 7.02 3.67 -7.65
N ASP A 70 5.82 4.24 -7.55
CA ASP A 70 5.64 5.59 -7.00
C ASP A 70 5.78 5.59 -5.47
N PHE A 71 5.32 4.51 -4.79
CA PHE A 71 5.48 4.36 -3.34
C PHE A 71 6.94 4.17 -2.92
N ASP A 72 7.68 3.28 -3.59
CA ASP A 72 9.11 3.03 -3.30
C ASP A 72 9.94 4.30 -3.53
N ARG A 73 9.62 5.10 -4.55
CA ARG A 73 10.31 6.36 -4.84
C ARG A 73 10.01 7.46 -3.83
N GLN A 74 8.87 7.41 -3.13
CA GLN A 74 8.49 8.41 -2.12
C GLN A 74 9.12 8.14 -0.74
N TYR A 75 9.61 6.91 -0.48
CA TYR A 75 10.27 6.51 0.77
C TYR A 75 11.74 6.12 0.64
N SER A 76 12.31 6.15 -0.57
CA SER A 76 13.75 5.99 -0.82
C SER A 76 14.46 7.34 -0.80
N ASN A 77 14.45 8.02 0.35
CA ASN A 77 15.46 9.03 0.69
C ASN A 77 16.01 8.67 2.08
N PRO A 78 17.00 7.76 2.18
CA PRO A 78 17.96 7.89 3.25
C PRO A 78 18.72 9.18 2.98
N ASP A 79 18.79 10.04 3.99
CA ASP A 79 19.60 11.25 3.97
C ASP A 79 21.01 10.98 3.40
N GLU A 80 21.35 11.67 2.30
CA GLU A 80 22.73 12.11 2.02
C GLU A 80 22.71 13.63 1.79
#